data_AF-A0A972E3Y8-F1
#
_entry.id   AF-A0A972E3Y8-F1
#
_cell.length_a   1.000
_cell.length_b   1.000
_cell.length_c   1.000
_cell.angle_alpha   90.00
_cell.angle_beta   90.00
_cell.angle_gamma   90.00
#
_symmetry.space_group_name_H-M   'P 1'
#
loop_
_entity.id
_entity.type
_entity.pdbx_description
1 polymer ?
#
loop_
_entity_poly.entity_id
_entity_poly.type
_entity_poly.pdbx_seq_one_letter_code
_entity_poly.pdbx_strand_id
1 'polypeptide(L)'
;MNKKWHKETGYFPSTNSAMRALMDEGWFSANPNHLTAFLQILTGTKMPETQGVVLGNFVAIRDIVDAAVEKAVQYKGTDYIKGATEILNDAANKANTILQEYLQIYGQ
;
A
#
# COMPACT_ATOMS: atom_id res chain seq x y z
N MET A 1 -20.62 -14.09 3.83
CA MET A 1 -19.22 -14.27 3.38
C MET A 1 -18.28 -13.21 3.97
N ASN A 2 -18.53 -11.90 3.77
CA ASN A 2 -17.63 -10.82 4.22
C ASN A 2 -17.31 -10.76 5.73
N LYS A 3 -18.29 -10.98 6.62
CA LYS A 3 -18.05 -11.01 8.08
C LYS A 3 -17.18 -12.20 8.50
N LYS A 4 -17.54 -13.39 8.03
CA LYS A 4 -16.85 -14.65 8.35
C LYS A 4 -15.39 -14.58 7.89
N TRP A 5 -15.17 -14.11 6.66
CA TRP A 5 -13.83 -13.90 6.10
C TRP A 5 -12.98 -13.00 6.99
N HIS A 6 -13.49 -11.83 7.39
CA HIS A 6 -12.76 -10.93 8.30
C HIS A 6 -12.35 -11.61 9.60
N LYS A 7 -13.26 -12.35 10.25
CA LYS A 7 -12.95 -13.02 11.51
C LYS A 7 -11.92 -14.12 11.36
N GLU A 8 -11.95 -14.85 10.25
CA GLU A 8 -11.06 -15.99 10.02
C GLU A 8 -9.66 -15.56 9.54
N THR A 9 -9.55 -14.45 8.81
CA THR A 9 -8.30 -14.06 8.15
C THR A 9 -7.72 -12.72 8.61
N GLY A 10 -8.52 -11.89 9.29
CA GLY A 10 -8.17 -10.51 9.65
C GLY A 10 -8.31 -9.47 8.53
N TYR A 11 -8.62 -9.87 7.28
CA TYR A 11 -8.85 -8.92 6.18
C TYR A 11 -10.04 -8.00 6.46
N PHE A 12 -10.00 -6.77 5.95
CA PHE A 12 -11.11 -5.81 6.12
C PHE A 12 -12.44 -6.34 5.55
N PRO A 13 -13.60 -6.26 6.27
CA PRO A 13 -14.91 -6.30 5.65
C PRO A 13 -15.01 -5.23 4.55
N SER A 14 -15.28 -5.67 3.33
CA SER A 14 -15.35 -4.84 2.13
C SER A 14 -16.67 -4.09 1.95
N THR A 15 -17.62 -4.23 2.88
CA THR A 15 -18.98 -3.68 2.75
C THR A 15 -19.48 -3.07 4.04
N ASN A 16 -20.21 -1.96 3.94
CA ASN A 16 -20.82 -1.27 5.09
C ASN A 16 -21.75 -2.20 5.91
N SER A 17 -22.48 -3.11 5.27
CA SER A 17 -23.37 -4.06 5.96
C SER A 17 -22.59 -5.04 6.85
N ALA A 18 -21.45 -5.56 6.38
CA ALA A 18 -20.58 -6.41 7.17
C ALA A 18 -19.95 -5.65 8.34
N MET A 19 -19.56 -4.39 8.13
CA MET A 19 -19.05 -3.54 9.21
C MET A 19 -20.08 -3.34 10.32
N ARG A 20 -21.32 -2.99 9.95
CA ARG A 20 -22.44 -2.85 10.91
C ARG A 20 -22.67 -4.14 11.68
N ALA A 21 -22.75 -5.28 10.99
CA ALA A 21 -22.94 -6.57 11.63
C ALA A 21 -21.82 -6.95 12.61
N LEU A 22 -20.56 -6.53 12.37
CA LEU A 22 -19.43 -6.72 13.28
C LEU A 22 -19.50 -5.78 14.50
N MET A 23 -19.98 -4.55 14.31
CA MET A 23 -20.22 -3.61 15.41
C MET A 23 -21.36 -4.10 16.31
N ASP A 24 -22.49 -4.51 15.73
CA ASP A 24 -23.69 -4.92 16.46
C ASP A 24 -23.47 -6.17 17.33
N GLU A 25 -22.57 -7.07 16.92
CA GLU A 25 -22.19 -8.26 17.69
C GLU A 25 -21.06 -8.01 18.70
N GLY A 26 -20.58 -6.77 18.82
CA GLY A 26 -19.51 -6.39 19.75
C GLY A 26 -18.11 -6.91 19.36
N TRP A 27 -17.90 -7.30 18.09
CA TRP A 27 -16.63 -7.92 17.65
C TRP A 27 -15.42 -7.02 17.91
N PHE A 28 -15.54 -5.73 17.62
CA PHE A 28 -14.44 -4.77 17.77
C PHE A 28 -14.14 -4.42 19.22
N SER A 29 -15.13 -4.52 20.12
CA SER A 29 -14.90 -4.37 21.56
C SER A 29 -14.08 -5.55 22.09
N ALA A 30 -14.37 -6.77 21.62
CA ALA A 30 -13.60 -7.97 21.95
C ALA A 30 -12.24 -8.03 21.25
N ASN A 31 -12.11 -7.41 20.08
CA ASN A 31 -10.91 -7.47 19.23
C ASN A 31 -10.47 -6.06 18.77
N PRO A 32 -9.98 -5.21 19.70
CA PRO A 32 -9.76 -3.78 19.45
C PRO A 32 -8.72 -3.48 18.37
N ASN A 33 -7.72 -4.34 18.20
CA ASN A 33 -6.69 -4.15 17.17
C ASN A 33 -7.26 -4.18 15.74
N HIS A 34 -8.34 -4.94 15.50
CA HIS A 34 -9.01 -4.94 14.20
C HIS A 34 -9.66 -3.59 13.91
N LEU A 35 -10.18 -2.90 14.95
CA LEU A 35 -10.74 -1.56 14.80
C LEU A 35 -9.65 -0.53 14.51
N THR A 36 -8.48 -0.64 15.13
CA THR A 36 -7.36 0.28 14.87
C THR A 36 -6.95 0.29 13.40
N ALA A 37 -6.77 -0.89 12.79
CA ALA A 37 -6.43 -0.99 11.37
C ALA A 37 -7.52 -0.35 10.48
N PHE A 38 -8.79 -0.48 10.87
CA PHE A 38 -9.91 0.18 10.17
C PHE A 38 -9.82 1.68 10.22
N LEU A 39 -9.61 2.22 11.42
CA LEU A 39 -9.54 3.65 11.62
C LEU A 39 -8.38 4.26 10.84
N GLN A 40 -7.22 3.60 10.78
CA GLN A 40 -6.08 4.07 9.97
C GLN A 40 -6.44 4.33 8.50
N ILE A 41 -7.22 3.44 7.88
CA ILE A 41 -7.67 3.63 6.49
C ILE A 41 -8.77 4.70 6.40
N LEU A 42 -9.76 4.66 7.31
CA LEU A 42 -10.93 5.55 7.24
C LEU A 42 -10.61 7.00 7.60
N THR A 43 -9.61 7.24 8.43
CA THR A 43 -9.18 8.59 8.85
C THR A 43 -8.07 9.16 7.98
N GLY A 44 -7.66 8.45 6.92
CA GLY A 44 -6.66 8.95 5.99
C GLY A 44 -7.13 10.20 5.22
N THR A 45 -6.16 11.02 4.80
CA THR A 45 -6.43 12.19 3.95
C THR A 45 -7.03 11.75 2.61
N LYS A 46 -8.13 12.38 2.19
CA LYS A 46 -8.83 12.06 0.93
C LYS A 46 -8.45 13.08 -0.15
N MET A 47 -7.54 12.71 -1.03
CA MET A 47 -7.13 13.44 -2.22
C MET A 47 -7.02 12.44 -3.40
N PRO A 48 -7.01 12.91 -4.66
CA PRO A 48 -6.92 12.01 -5.82
C PRO A 48 -5.77 11.00 -5.72
N GLU A 49 -4.60 11.44 -5.27
CA GLU A 49 -3.37 10.66 -5.17
C GLU A 49 -3.39 9.65 -4.00
N THR A 50 -4.33 9.78 -3.06
CA THR A 50 -4.44 8.90 -1.88
C THR A 50 -5.50 7.82 -2.01
N GLN A 51 -6.18 7.73 -3.16
CA GLN A 51 -7.24 6.72 -3.40
C GLN A 51 -6.71 5.34 -3.79
N GLY A 52 -5.39 5.22 -3.95
CA GLY A 52 -4.73 3.98 -4.39
C GLY A 52 -3.85 4.23 -5.61
N VAL A 53 -3.05 3.22 -5.93
CA VAL A 53 -2.07 3.28 -7.03
C VAL A 53 -2.66 2.64 -8.27
N VAL A 54 -2.66 3.37 -9.39
CA VAL A 54 -3.06 2.87 -10.72
C VAL A 54 -1.88 3.08 -11.66
N LEU A 55 -1.09 2.03 -11.89
CA LEU A 55 0.12 2.07 -12.72
C LEU A 55 0.18 0.85 -13.64
N GLY A 56 0.54 1.07 -14.90
CA GLY A 56 0.87 0.01 -15.84
C GLY A 56 2.13 -0.75 -15.39
N ASN A 57 2.14 -2.07 -15.59
CA ASN A 57 3.24 -2.94 -15.18
C ASN A 57 3.65 -2.80 -13.69
N PHE A 58 2.64 -2.63 -12.80
CA PHE A 58 2.84 -2.36 -11.38
C PHE A 58 3.69 -3.41 -10.63
N VAL A 59 3.59 -4.70 -11.01
CA VAL A 59 4.36 -5.77 -10.35
C VAL A 59 5.87 -5.54 -10.50
N ALA A 60 6.33 -5.24 -11.72
CA ALA A 60 7.75 -4.97 -11.97
C ALA A 60 8.22 -3.67 -11.27
N ILE A 61 7.37 -2.64 -11.26
CA ILE A 61 7.66 -1.39 -10.55
C ILE A 61 7.81 -1.66 -9.05
N ARG A 62 6.96 -2.51 -8.46
CA ARG A 62 7.04 -2.88 -7.05
C ARG A 62 8.37 -3.56 -6.73
N ASP A 63 8.82 -4.51 -7.55
CA ASP A 63 10.09 -5.21 -7.32
C ASP A 63 11.29 -4.24 -7.32
N ILE A 64 11.26 -3.21 -8.18
CA ILE A 64 12.28 -2.14 -8.19
C ILE A 64 12.26 -1.33 -6.89
N VAL A 65 11.07 -0.93 -6.45
CA VAL A 65 10.92 -0.11 -5.23
C VAL A 65 11.32 -0.90 -3.99
N ASP A 66 10.92 -2.17 -3.88
CA ASP A 66 11.26 -3.04 -2.75
C ASP A 66 12.78 -3.22 -2.65
N ALA A 67 13.46 -3.53 -3.76
CA ALA A 67 14.92 -3.64 -3.78
C ALA A 67 15.63 -2.32 -3.42
N ALA A 68 15.07 -1.18 -3.81
CA ALA A 68 15.61 0.13 -3.46
C ALA A 68 15.45 0.44 -1.97
N VAL A 69 14.30 0.12 -1.38
CA VAL A 69 14.07 0.26 0.06
C VAL A 69 15.02 -0.64 0.85
N GLU A 70 15.17 -1.91 0.45
CA GLU A 70 16.13 -2.83 1.07
C GLU A 70 17.57 -2.26 1.03
N LYS A 71 17.99 -1.77 -0.13
CA LYS A 71 19.31 -1.17 -0.32
C LYS A 71 19.50 0.09 0.53
N ALA A 72 18.47 0.93 0.64
CA ALA A 72 18.51 2.13 1.47
C ALA A 72 18.63 1.79 2.97
N VAL A 73 17.87 0.80 3.46
CA VAL A 73 17.93 0.34 4.85
C VAL A 73 19.29 -0.31 5.17
N GLN A 74 19.91 -0.98 4.20
CA GLN A 74 21.21 -1.63 4.36
C GLN A 74 22.41 -0.71 4.13
N TYR A 75 22.19 0.55 3.75
CA TYR A 75 23.24 1.51 3.44
C TYR A 75 24.22 1.70 4.61
N LYS A 76 25.53 1.67 4.31
CA LYS A 76 26.63 1.74 5.29
C LYS A 76 27.46 3.03 5.22
N GLY A 77 27.09 3.96 4.36
CA GLY A 77 27.75 5.26 4.29
C GLY A 77 27.39 6.15 5.49
N THR A 78 28.11 7.25 5.65
CA THR A 78 27.94 8.17 6.79
C THR A 78 26.77 9.13 6.61
N ASP A 79 26.44 9.48 5.37
CA ASP A 79 25.30 10.34 5.04
C ASP A 79 24.11 9.50 4.55
N TYR A 80 23.30 9.06 5.51
CA TYR A 80 22.14 8.19 5.27
C TYR A 80 21.05 8.85 4.44
N ILE A 81 20.80 10.14 4.65
CA ILE A 81 19.74 10.87 3.93
C ILE A 81 20.11 10.98 2.47
N LYS A 82 21.35 11.40 2.18
CA LYS A 82 21.84 11.49 0.81
C LYS A 82 21.84 10.12 0.13
N GLY A 83 22.38 9.09 0.81
CA GLY A 83 22.42 7.73 0.27
C GLY A 83 21.03 7.19 -0.07
N ALA A 84 20.07 7.30 0.86
CA ALA A 84 18.68 6.88 0.61
C ALA A 84 18.03 7.68 -0.52
N THR A 85 18.24 8.99 -0.58
CA THR A 85 17.71 9.86 -1.64
C THR A 85 18.21 9.42 -3.02
N GLU A 86 19.52 9.18 -3.16
CA GLU A 86 20.10 8.73 -4.42
C GLU A 86 19.56 7.36 -4.85
N ILE A 87 19.45 6.42 -3.91
CA ILE A 87 18.90 5.07 -4.16
C ILE A 87 17.44 5.14 -4.61
N LEU A 88 16.61 5.92 -3.93
CA LEU A 88 15.19 6.04 -4.26
C LEU A 88 14.97 6.83 -5.57
N ASN A 89 15.81 7.81 -5.87
CA ASN A 89 15.76 8.53 -7.15
C ASN A 89 16.12 7.62 -8.33
N ASP A 90 17.12 6.74 -8.18
CA ASP A 90 17.44 5.73 -9.20
C ASP A 90 16.25 4.78 -9.44
N ALA A 91 15.60 4.33 -8.37
CA ALA A 91 14.39 3.50 -8.45
C ALA A 91 13.24 4.21 -9.18
N ALA A 92 13.02 5.49 -8.88
CA ALA A 92 12.01 6.31 -9.56
C ALA A 92 12.29 6.43 -11.06
N ASN A 93 13.55 6.63 -11.46
CA ASN A 93 13.93 6.70 -12.87
C ASN A 93 13.66 5.38 -13.62
N LYS A 94 13.97 4.24 -12.99
CA LYS A 94 13.69 2.92 -13.55
C LYS A 94 12.19 2.65 -13.66
N ALA A 95 11.42 2.96 -12.62
CA ALA A 95 9.97 2.85 -12.65
C ALA A 95 9.34 3.74 -13.75
N ASN A 96 9.82 4.97 -13.90
CA ASN A 96 9.39 5.87 -14.97
C ASN A 96 9.69 5.29 -16.35
N THR A 97 10.83 4.64 -16.55
CA THR A 97 11.17 3.98 -17.82
C THR A 97 10.14 2.90 -18.16
N ILE A 98 9.83 2.03 -17.20
CA ILE A 98 8.80 0.98 -17.37
C ILE A 98 7.42 1.58 -17.69
N LEU A 99 7.06 2.68 -17.03
CA LEU A 99 5.80 3.36 -17.31
C LEU A 99 5.77 3.93 -18.73
N GLN A 100 6.86 4.52 -19.20
CA GLN A 100 6.96 5.01 -20.58
C GLN A 100 6.81 3.87 -21.58
N GLU A 101 7.48 2.73 -21.35
CA GLU A 101 7.36 1.54 -22.19
C GLU A 101 5.92 0.99 -22.22
N TYR A 102 5.26 0.93 -21.06
CA TYR A 102 3.86 0.52 -20.97
C TYR A 102 2.96 1.44 -21.78
N LEU A 103 3.15 2.77 -21.68
CA LEU A 103 2.37 3.76 -22.42
C LEU A 103 2.61 3.67 -23.93
N GLN A 104 3.82 3.34 -24.38
CA GLN A 104 4.10 3.14 -25.81
C GLN A 104 3.32 1.95 -26.40
N ILE A 105 3.10 0.90 -25.61
CA ILE A 105 2.42 -0.31 -26.08
C ILE A 105 0.89 -0.17 -25.93
N TYR A 106 0.41 0.42 -24.83
CA TYR A 106 -1.00 0.36 -24.42
C TYR A 106 -1.68 1.72 -24.23
N GLY A 107 -0.97 2.83 -24.41
CA GLY A 107 -1.46 4.19 -24.13
C GLY A 107 -2.29 4.84 -25.24
N GLN A 108 -2.84 4.06 -26.18
CA GLN A 108 -3.73 4.55 -27.24
C GLN A 108 -5.19 4.58 -26.79
#